data_AF-A0AAP2CQ46-F1
#
_entry.id   AF-A0AAP2CQ46-F1
#
_cell.length_a   1.000
_cell.length_b   1.000
_cell.length_c   1.000
_cell.angle_alpha   90.00
_cell.angle_beta   90.00
_cell.angle_gamma   90.00
#
_symmetry.space_group_name_H-M   'P 1'
#
loop_
_entity.id
_entity.type
_entity.pdbx_description
1 polymer ?
#
loop_
_entity_poly.entity_id
_entity_poly.type
_entity_poly.pdbx_seq_one_letter_code
_entity_poly.pdbx_strand_id
1 'polypeptide(L)'
;MTALIRRARRHPYFWLGIGALFLVSLSLFAGLRGFAMRRIDGFTWQVSTGLLLFVVLAYQWVLLAVRQMGLQSRMRMHFVAHRWMGIVTIVCFLLHAQRAGYGWTLALTLVFFFTGLSGLFSKEIVGYKRRWTYLLWLWCHICLAFSLVPMIAVHIWIALTFQGAR
;
A
#
# COMPACT_ATOMS: atom_id res chain seq x y z
N MET A 1 9.20 -24.61 -14.65
CA MET A 1 8.54 -23.53 -13.87
C MET A 1 8.94 -23.62 -12.41
N THR A 2 9.48 -22.55 -11.81
CA THR A 2 9.89 -22.54 -10.40
C THR A 2 8.69 -22.68 -9.45
N ALA A 3 8.90 -23.27 -8.27
CA ALA A 3 7.84 -23.51 -7.28
C ALA A 3 7.08 -22.22 -6.88
N LEU A 4 7.76 -21.08 -6.92
CA LEU A 4 7.19 -19.76 -6.67
C LEU A 4 6.12 -19.38 -7.69
N ILE A 5 6.38 -19.54 -9.00
CA ILE A 5 5.42 -19.20 -10.05
C ILE A 5 4.17 -20.07 -9.93
N ARG A 6 4.33 -21.35 -9.59
CA ARG A 6 3.20 -22.26 -9.38
C ARG A 6 2.31 -21.82 -8.22
N ARG A 7 2.91 -21.37 -7.10
CA ARG A 7 2.16 -20.83 -5.96
C ARG A 7 1.48 -19.52 -6.33
N ALA A 8 2.20 -18.58 -6.93
CA ALA A 8 1.66 -17.30 -7.38
C ALA A 8 0.42 -17.47 -8.28
N ARG A 9 0.43 -18.43 -9.22
CA ARG A 9 -0.73 -18.73 -10.08
C ARG A 9 -2.00 -19.14 -9.33
N ARG A 10 -1.89 -19.72 -8.13
CA ARG A 10 -3.05 -20.12 -7.31
C ARG A 10 -3.63 -18.99 -6.47
N HIS A 11 -2.97 -17.83 -6.46
CA HIS A 11 -3.29 -16.73 -5.57
C HIS A 11 -3.59 -15.46 -6.39
N PRO A 12 -4.86 -15.20 -6.76
CA PRO A 12 -5.21 -14.12 -7.68
C PRO A 12 -4.81 -12.75 -7.16
N TYR A 13 -4.84 -12.55 -5.83
CA TYR A 13 -4.40 -11.32 -5.17
C TYR A 13 -2.95 -10.95 -5.53
N PHE A 14 -2.07 -11.94 -5.76
CA PHE A 14 -0.67 -11.66 -6.07
C PHE A 14 -0.55 -10.96 -7.42
N TRP A 15 -1.21 -11.49 -8.44
CA TRP A 15 -1.21 -10.91 -9.79
C TRP A 15 -1.95 -9.58 -9.84
N LEU A 16 -3.07 -9.46 -9.13
CA LEU A 16 -3.78 -8.20 -9.00
C LEU A 16 -2.91 -7.14 -8.32
N GLY A 17 -2.19 -7.51 -7.27
CA GLY A 17 -1.25 -6.62 -6.58
C GLY A 17 -0.07 -6.19 -7.45
N ILE A 18 0.56 -7.13 -8.16
CA ILE A 18 1.65 -6.81 -9.11
C ILE A 18 1.14 -5.92 -10.24
N GLY A 19 -0.03 -6.22 -10.80
CA GLY A 19 -0.68 -5.39 -11.81
C GLY A 19 -0.98 -3.99 -11.31
N ALA A 20 -1.52 -3.86 -10.09
CA ALA A 20 -1.80 -2.56 -9.46
C ALA A 20 -0.52 -1.75 -9.22
N LEU A 21 0.55 -2.37 -8.69
CA LEU A 21 1.85 -1.71 -8.51
C LEU A 21 2.45 -1.27 -9.85
N PHE A 22 2.34 -2.10 -10.89
CA PHE A 22 2.78 -1.76 -12.23
C PHE A 22 2.02 -0.57 -12.79
N LEU A 23 0.69 -0.55 -12.65
CA LEU A 23 -0.16 0.56 -13.09
C LEU A 23 0.15 1.86 -12.33
N VAL A 24 0.41 1.78 -11.02
CA VAL A 24 0.90 2.93 -10.21
C VAL A 24 2.22 3.45 -10.75
N SER A 25 3.20 2.59 -10.97
CA SER A 25 4.49 3.03 -11.52
C SER A 25 4.30 3.66 -12.90
N LEU A 26 3.53 3.03 -13.78
CA LEU A 26 3.27 3.54 -15.11
C LEU A 26 2.57 4.90 -15.07
N SER A 27 1.53 5.07 -14.23
CA SER A 27 0.80 6.33 -14.15
C SER A 27 1.67 7.48 -13.63
N LEU A 28 2.50 7.21 -12.62
CA LEU A 28 3.36 8.21 -11.99
C LEU A 28 4.44 8.72 -12.94
N PHE A 29 5.07 7.83 -13.72
CA PHE A 29 6.19 8.18 -14.60
C PHE A 29 5.74 8.63 -16.00
N ALA A 30 4.65 8.07 -16.53
CA ALA A 30 4.11 8.51 -17.82
C ALA A 30 3.21 9.75 -17.69
N GLY A 31 2.98 10.24 -16.46
CA GLY A 31 2.16 11.43 -16.21
C GLY A 31 0.70 11.26 -16.64
N LEU A 32 0.20 10.03 -16.59
CA LEU A 32 -1.17 9.70 -16.99
C LEU A 32 -2.13 10.30 -15.95
N ARG A 33 -2.56 11.54 -16.20
CA ARG A 33 -3.64 12.18 -15.44
C ARG A 33 -4.90 11.36 -15.68
N GLY A 34 -5.41 10.72 -14.63
CA GLY A 34 -6.59 9.87 -14.69
C GLY A 34 -7.77 10.54 -15.40
N PHE A 35 -8.39 9.80 -16.33
CA PHE A 35 -9.60 10.19 -17.06
C PHE A 35 -10.77 10.63 -16.14
N ALA A 36 -10.76 10.21 -14.86
CA ALA A 36 -11.76 10.56 -13.85
C ALA A 36 -11.75 12.04 -13.44
N MET A 37 -10.67 12.79 -13.71
CA MET A 37 -10.49 14.18 -13.26
C MET A 37 -11.36 15.21 -13.99
N ARG A 38 -12.12 14.81 -15.03
CA ARG A 38 -12.80 15.78 -15.89
C ARG A 38 -14.07 16.41 -15.28
N ARG A 39 -14.53 15.94 -14.11
CA ARG A 39 -15.84 16.36 -13.54
C ARG A 39 -15.82 16.85 -12.07
N ILE A 40 -14.72 16.70 -11.33
CA ILE A 40 -14.65 17.05 -9.91
C ILE A 40 -13.54 18.09 -9.70
N ASP A 41 -13.79 19.07 -8.83
CA ASP A 41 -12.78 20.03 -8.39
C ASP A 41 -11.51 19.32 -7.86
N GLY A 42 -10.34 19.87 -8.21
CA GLY A 42 -9.05 19.26 -7.91
C GLY A 42 -8.78 19.11 -6.42
N PHE A 43 -9.20 20.09 -5.61
CA PHE A 43 -9.02 20.04 -4.16
C PHE A 43 -9.93 18.99 -3.53
N THR A 44 -11.22 19.00 -3.90
CA THR A 44 -12.19 18.02 -3.40
C THR A 44 -11.78 16.59 -3.74
N TRP A 45 -11.25 16.35 -4.94
CA TRP A 45 -10.69 15.05 -5.34
C TRP A 45 -9.52 14.63 -4.45
N GLN A 46 -8.55 15.52 -4.23
CA GLN A 46 -7.36 15.24 -3.43
C GLN A 46 -7.72 14.91 -1.97
N VAL A 47 -8.62 15.68 -1.36
CA VAL A 47 -9.07 15.43 0.02
C VAL A 47 -9.85 14.11 0.10
N SER A 48 -10.78 13.87 -0.82
CA SER A 48 -11.63 12.67 -0.78
C SER A 48 -10.83 11.39 -1.01
N THR A 49 -9.94 11.39 -2.01
CA THR A 49 -9.06 10.24 -2.28
C THR A 49 -8.01 10.06 -1.19
N GLY A 50 -7.49 11.14 -0.61
CA GLY A 50 -6.56 11.11 0.52
C GLY A 50 -7.22 10.55 1.79
N LEU A 51 -8.44 10.95 2.10
CA LEU A 51 -9.20 10.42 3.23
C LEU A 51 -9.53 8.93 3.04
N LEU A 52 -9.98 8.53 1.85
CA LEU A 52 -10.22 7.13 1.52
C LEU A 52 -8.93 6.30 1.70
N LEU A 53 -7.82 6.79 1.15
CA LEU A 53 -6.50 6.15 1.29
C LEU A 53 -6.07 6.05 2.76
N PHE A 54 -6.28 7.10 3.56
CA PHE A 54 -5.98 7.11 4.99
C PHE A 54 -6.78 6.06 5.75
N VAL A 55 -8.09 5.94 5.48
CA VAL A 55 -8.95 4.93 6.12
C VAL A 55 -8.49 3.51 5.80
N VAL A 56 -8.19 3.21 4.53
CA VAL A 56 -7.73 1.86 4.14
C VAL A 56 -6.33 1.54 4.65
N LEU A 57 -5.46 2.56 4.81
CA LEU A 57 -4.16 2.43 5.48
C LEU A 57 -4.31 2.18 6.99
N ALA A 58 -5.21 2.91 7.66
CA ALA A 58 -5.50 2.68 9.07
C ALA A 58 -5.99 1.25 9.32
N TYR A 59 -6.84 0.72 8.43
CA TYR A 59 -7.30 -0.66 8.50
C TYR A 59 -6.15 -1.70 8.45
N GLN A 60 -5.02 -1.40 7.80
CA GLN A 60 -3.89 -2.34 7.73
C GLN A 60 -3.37 -2.74 9.11
N TRP A 61 -3.46 -1.84 10.10
CA TRP A 61 -3.01 -2.05 11.47
C TRP A 61 -3.93 -2.96 12.30
N VAL A 62 -5.17 -3.22 11.83
CA VAL A 62 -6.12 -4.10 12.52
C VAL A 62 -5.54 -5.51 12.70
N LEU A 63 -4.81 -6.03 11.71
CA LEU A 63 -4.18 -7.35 11.83
C LEU A 63 -3.14 -7.40 12.96
N LEU A 64 -2.39 -6.31 13.17
CA LEU A 64 -1.45 -6.22 14.28
C LEU A 64 -2.18 -6.18 15.62
N ALA A 65 -3.23 -5.37 15.73
CA ALA A 65 -4.06 -5.29 16.94
C ALA A 65 -4.67 -6.65 17.30
N VAL A 66 -5.26 -7.36 16.33
CA VAL A 66 -5.83 -8.70 16.52
C VAL A 66 -4.77 -9.70 16.99
N ARG A 67 -3.53 -9.61 16.49
CA ARG A 67 -2.41 -10.46 16.94
C ARG A 67 -2.01 -10.16 18.38
N GLN A 68 -1.94 -8.89 18.75
CA GLN A 68 -1.58 -8.46 20.11
C GLN A 68 -2.66 -8.83 21.14
N MET A 69 -3.92 -8.76 20.77
CA MET A 69 -5.06 -9.14 21.63
C MET A 69 -5.25 -10.66 21.73
N GLY A 70 -4.45 -11.48 21.04
CA GLY A 70 -4.55 -12.94 21.12
C GLY A 70 -5.83 -13.54 20.54
N LEU A 71 -6.55 -12.83 19.67
CA LEU A 71 -7.84 -13.25 19.10
C LEU A 71 -7.66 -14.26 17.94
N GLN A 72 -7.11 -15.44 18.25
CA GLN A 72 -6.71 -16.47 17.29
C GLN A 72 -7.86 -16.91 16.36
N SER A 73 -9.09 -16.99 16.88
CA SER A 73 -10.28 -17.40 16.13
C SER A 73 -10.60 -16.49 14.93
N ARG A 74 -10.25 -15.20 15.02
CA ARG A 74 -10.48 -14.20 13.96
C ARG A 74 -9.26 -13.94 13.08
N MET A 75 -8.09 -14.48 13.44
CA MET A 75 -6.82 -14.12 12.79
C MET A 75 -6.79 -14.48 11.31
N ARG A 76 -7.35 -15.64 10.91
CA ARG A 76 -7.39 -16.05 9.49
C ARG A 76 -8.21 -15.08 8.64
N MET A 77 -9.37 -14.65 9.15
CA MET A 77 -10.25 -13.71 8.47
C MET A 77 -9.55 -12.35 8.28
N HIS A 78 -8.98 -11.80 9.37
CA HIS A 78 -8.26 -10.52 9.30
C HIS A 78 -6.99 -10.59 8.44
N PHE A 79 -6.33 -11.75 8.37
CA PHE A 79 -5.18 -11.94 7.48
C PHE A 79 -5.59 -11.88 6.00
N VAL A 80 -6.71 -12.56 5.63
CA VAL A 80 -7.25 -12.49 4.28
C VAL A 80 -7.70 -11.06 3.95
N ALA A 81 -8.39 -10.40 4.87
CA ALA A 81 -8.85 -9.02 4.70
C ALA A 81 -7.69 -8.04 4.55
N HIS A 82 -6.67 -8.10 5.44
CA HIS A 82 -5.47 -7.27 5.37
C HIS A 82 -4.81 -7.32 3.98
N ARG A 83 -4.68 -8.53 3.41
CA ARG A 83 -4.12 -8.74 2.08
C ARG A 83 -4.94 -8.10 0.95
N TRP A 84 -6.25 -8.33 0.94
CA TRP A 84 -7.12 -7.72 -0.09
C TRP A 84 -7.19 -6.21 0.06
N MET A 85 -7.30 -5.72 1.30
CA MET A 85 -7.25 -4.30 1.60
C MET A 85 -5.91 -3.69 1.21
N GLY A 86 -4.79 -4.42 1.30
CA GLY A 86 -3.49 -3.96 0.79
C GLY A 86 -3.50 -3.66 -0.71
N ILE A 87 -4.23 -4.45 -1.51
CA ILE A 87 -4.41 -4.19 -2.95
C ILE A 87 -5.31 -2.98 -3.16
N VAL A 88 -6.42 -2.89 -2.40
CA VAL A 88 -7.30 -1.71 -2.42
C VAL A 88 -6.51 -0.45 -2.10
N THR A 89 -5.61 -0.50 -1.11
CA THR A 89 -4.72 0.61 -0.76
C THR A 89 -3.84 1.03 -1.94
N ILE A 90 -3.25 0.10 -2.69
CA ILE A 90 -2.45 0.41 -3.89
C ILE A 90 -3.31 1.09 -4.96
N VAL A 91 -4.54 0.64 -5.15
CA VAL A 91 -5.48 1.25 -6.10
C VAL A 91 -5.94 2.64 -5.62
N CYS A 92 -6.22 2.82 -4.34
CA CYS A 92 -6.52 4.14 -3.76
C CYS A 92 -5.34 5.10 -3.93
N PHE A 93 -4.11 4.61 -3.78
CA PHE A 93 -2.91 5.40 -4.03
C PHE A 93 -2.77 5.79 -5.50
N LEU A 94 -3.08 4.89 -6.45
CA LEU A 94 -3.14 5.22 -7.87
C LEU A 94 -4.07 6.41 -8.16
N LEU A 95 -5.24 6.46 -7.49
CA LEU A 95 -6.22 7.53 -7.67
C LEU A 95 -5.79 8.85 -7.02
N HIS A 96 -5.10 8.75 -5.88
CA HIS A 96 -4.64 9.91 -5.11
C HIS A 96 -3.37 10.54 -5.73
N ALA A 97 -2.38 9.72 -6.06
CA ALA A 97 -1.08 10.15 -6.57
C ALA A 97 -1.14 10.44 -8.08
N GLN A 98 -1.40 11.69 -8.44
CA GLN A 98 -1.61 12.12 -9.83
C GLN A 98 -0.32 12.27 -10.66
N ARG A 99 0.84 12.37 -10.01
CA ARG A 99 2.16 12.48 -10.66
C ARG A 99 3.26 12.05 -9.69
N ALA A 100 4.39 11.59 -10.24
CA ALA A 100 5.60 11.48 -9.45
C ALA A 100 5.96 12.85 -8.87
N GLY A 101 6.10 12.90 -7.54
CA GLY A 101 6.65 14.07 -6.85
C GLY A 101 8.18 14.03 -6.81
N TYR A 102 8.78 15.05 -6.19
CA TYR A 102 10.23 15.13 -5.96
C TYR A 102 10.54 15.19 -4.45
N GLY A 103 11.79 14.92 -4.09
CA GLY A 103 12.27 14.97 -2.70
C GLY A 103 11.45 14.08 -1.78
N TRP A 104 10.83 14.68 -0.76
CA TRP A 104 10.05 13.97 0.26
C TRP A 104 8.90 13.12 -0.29
N THR A 105 8.15 13.66 -1.27
CA THR A 105 6.99 12.95 -1.85
C THR A 105 7.41 11.73 -2.67
N LEU A 106 8.60 11.77 -3.30
CA LEU A 106 9.20 10.60 -3.94
C LEU A 106 9.60 9.56 -2.90
N ALA A 107 10.24 9.97 -1.80
CA ALA A 107 10.59 9.06 -0.70
C ALA A 107 9.34 8.36 -0.12
N LEU A 108 8.27 9.11 0.15
CA LEU A 108 6.99 8.55 0.61
C LEU A 108 6.42 7.54 -0.41
N THR A 109 6.45 7.88 -1.69
CA THR A 109 6.00 6.99 -2.78
C THR A 109 6.81 5.69 -2.84
N LEU A 110 8.14 5.78 -2.70
CA LEU A 110 9.01 4.61 -2.71
C LEU A 110 8.77 3.71 -1.49
N VAL A 111 8.66 4.29 -0.29
CA VAL A 111 8.34 3.52 0.92
C VAL A 111 6.97 2.85 0.77
N PHE A 112 5.96 3.57 0.25
CA PHE A 112 4.64 3.01 -0.02
C PHE A 112 4.71 1.83 -1.01
N PHE A 113 5.44 2.01 -2.11
CA PHE A 113 5.64 0.98 -3.12
C PHE A 113 6.31 -0.26 -2.54
N PHE A 114 7.41 -0.10 -1.78
CA PHE A 114 8.11 -1.22 -1.17
C PHE A 114 7.32 -1.89 -0.04
N THR A 115 6.48 -1.17 0.70
CA THR A 115 5.51 -1.75 1.64
C THR A 115 4.52 -2.65 0.91
N GLY A 116 3.92 -2.16 -0.19
CA GLY A 116 3.01 -2.94 -1.02
C GLY A 116 3.70 -4.18 -1.62
N LEU A 117 4.87 -3.99 -2.23
CA LEU A 117 5.65 -5.06 -2.84
C LEU A 117 6.04 -6.14 -1.83
N SER A 118 6.57 -5.75 -0.66
CA SER A 118 6.94 -6.70 0.40
C SER A 118 5.72 -7.46 0.93
N GLY A 119 4.54 -6.82 1.01
CA GLY A 119 3.28 -7.47 1.41
C GLY A 119 2.83 -8.58 0.45
N LEU A 120 3.08 -8.43 -0.87
CA LEU A 120 2.75 -9.46 -1.86
C LEU A 120 3.59 -10.73 -1.69
N PHE A 121 4.84 -10.60 -1.21
CA PHE A 121 5.75 -11.71 -0.93
C PHE A 121 5.47 -12.42 0.41
N SER A 122 4.20 -12.52 0.79
CA SER A 122 3.73 -13.29 1.95
C SER A 122 4.24 -14.74 1.97
N LYS A 123 4.18 -15.36 3.17
CA LYS A 123 4.57 -16.76 3.39
C LYS A 123 3.86 -17.75 2.44
N GLU A 124 2.63 -17.47 2.00
CA GLU A 124 1.90 -18.33 1.04
C GLU A 124 2.55 -18.34 -0.36
N ILE A 125 3.11 -17.21 -0.79
CA ILE A 125 3.76 -17.07 -2.10
C ILE A 125 5.19 -17.61 -2.06
N VAL A 126 6.00 -17.10 -1.12
CA VAL A 126 7.42 -17.43 -1.04
C VAL A 126 7.64 -18.83 -0.43
N GLY A 127 6.85 -19.19 0.58
CA GLY A 127 7.03 -20.41 1.38
C GLY A 127 8.40 -20.51 2.02
N TYR A 128 8.72 -19.53 2.87
CA TYR A 128 9.96 -19.46 3.65
C TYR A 128 10.28 -20.80 4.34
N LYS A 129 11.41 -21.41 3.97
CA LYS A 129 11.88 -22.68 4.54
C LYS A 129 12.51 -22.52 5.92
N ARG A 130 13.21 -21.40 6.16
CA ARG A 130 13.92 -21.12 7.40
C ARG A 130 13.16 -20.08 8.22
N ARG A 131 13.09 -20.24 9.54
CA ARG A 131 12.39 -19.30 10.44
C ARG A 131 12.96 -17.88 10.35
N TRP A 132 14.29 -17.74 10.28
CA TRP A 132 14.94 -16.43 10.25
C TRP A 132 14.62 -15.63 8.98
N THR A 133 14.48 -16.28 7.81
CA THR A 133 14.12 -15.56 6.56
C THR A 133 12.69 -15.03 6.60
N TYR A 134 11.78 -15.80 7.19
CA TYR A 134 10.42 -15.35 7.46
C TYR A 134 10.40 -14.15 8.42
N LEU A 135 11.16 -14.22 9.51
CA LEU A 135 11.24 -13.13 10.48
C LEU A 135 11.85 -11.88 9.84
N LEU A 136 12.95 -12.01 9.09
CA LEU A 136 13.56 -10.88 8.37
C LEU A 136 12.57 -10.20 7.43
N TRP A 137 11.84 -10.97 6.62
CA TRP A 137 10.79 -10.42 5.76
C TRP A 137 9.71 -9.68 6.55
N LEU A 138 9.22 -10.30 7.63
CA LEU A 138 8.18 -9.70 8.48
C LEU A 138 8.67 -8.40 9.12
N TRP A 139 9.91 -8.37 9.62
CA TRP A 139 10.55 -7.18 10.15
C TRP A 139 10.66 -6.08 9.09
N CYS A 140 11.20 -6.39 7.92
CA CYS A 140 11.30 -5.42 6.83
C CYS A 140 9.93 -4.83 6.45
N HIS A 141 8.91 -5.68 6.31
CA HIS A 141 7.56 -5.24 5.97
C HIS A 141 6.97 -4.32 7.06
N ILE A 142 7.10 -4.70 8.34
CA ILE A 142 6.60 -3.89 9.46
C ILE A 142 7.37 -2.57 9.57
N CYS A 143 8.69 -2.56 9.40
CA CYS A 143 9.49 -1.33 9.44
C CYS A 143 9.10 -0.36 8.32
N LEU A 144 8.87 -0.86 7.11
CA LEU A 144 8.38 -0.04 5.99
C LEU A 144 6.97 0.49 6.25
N ALA A 145 6.07 -0.34 6.80
CA ALA A 145 4.72 0.10 7.16
C ALA A 145 4.73 1.13 8.30
N PHE A 146 5.60 0.96 9.29
CA PHE A 146 5.73 1.89 10.42
C PHE A 146 6.33 3.23 9.98
N SER A 147 7.33 3.24 9.09
CA SER A 147 7.90 4.49 8.58
C SER A 147 6.91 5.30 7.74
N LEU A 148 5.92 4.66 7.11
CA LEU A 148 4.83 5.38 6.42
C LEU A 148 4.06 6.32 7.35
N VAL A 149 3.85 5.97 8.62
CA VAL A 149 3.01 6.75 9.55
C VAL A 149 3.50 8.20 9.71
N PRO A 150 4.75 8.46 10.16
CA PRO A 150 5.25 9.84 10.23
C PRO A 150 5.36 10.48 8.84
N MET A 151 5.63 9.69 7.79
CA MET A 151 5.74 10.24 6.44
C MET A 151 4.41 10.80 5.92
N ILE A 152 3.32 10.09 6.18
CA ILE A 152 1.95 10.50 5.86
C ILE A 152 1.55 11.71 6.70
N ALA A 153 1.88 11.75 7.99
CA ALA A 153 1.57 12.89 8.85
C ALA A 153 2.20 14.19 8.33
N VAL A 154 3.48 14.15 7.98
CA VAL A 154 4.18 15.28 7.36
C VAL A 154 3.59 15.62 5.99
N HIS A 155 3.22 14.62 5.18
CA HIS A 155 2.59 14.85 3.88
C HIS A 155 1.27 15.60 4.01
N ILE A 156 0.39 15.19 4.94
CA ILE A 156 -0.88 15.87 5.24
C ILE A 156 -0.62 17.29 5.74
N TRP A 157 0.32 17.46 6.67
CA TRP A 157 0.64 18.78 7.22
C TRP A 157 1.14 19.76 6.15
N ILE A 158 2.08 19.33 5.30
CA ILE A 158 2.58 20.14 4.18
C ILE A 158 1.45 20.44 3.20
N ALA A 159 0.63 19.45 2.85
CA ALA A 159 -0.47 19.64 1.92
C ALA A 159 -1.44 20.71 2.43
N LEU A 160 -1.88 20.64 3.68
CA LEU A 160 -2.82 21.60 4.26
C LEU A 160 -2.20 22.99 4.46
N THR A 161 -0.94 23.07 4.88
CA THR A 161 -0.28 24.36 5.16
C THR A 161 -0.01 25.14 3.88
N PHE A 162 0.43 24.47 2.80
CA PHE A 162 0.87 25.14 1.58
C PHE A 162 -0.16 25.09 0.44
N GLN A 163 -1.31 24.43 0.60
CA GLN A 163 -2.41 24.53 -0.36
C GLN A 163 -3.12 25.89 -0.33
N GLY A 164 -3.10 26.61 0.80
CA GLY A 164 -3.67 27.96 0.92
C GLY A 164 -2.78 29.11 0.42
N ALA A 165 -1.57 28.81 -0.06
CA ALA A 165 -0.60 29.81 -0.56
C ALA A 165 -0.60 29.93 -2.10
N ARG A 166 -1.66 29.45 -2.76
CA ARG A 166 -1.88 29.56 -4.21
C ARG A 166 -3.15 30.31 -4.52
#